data_AF-A0A3R8QAU6-F1
#
_entry.id   AF-A0A3R8QAU6-F1
#
_cell.length_a   1.000
_cell.length_b   1.000
_cell.length_c   1.000
_cell.angle_alpha   90.00
_cell.angle_beta   90.00
_cell.angle_gamma   90.00
#
_symmetry.space_group_name_H-M   'P 1'
#
loop_
_entity.id
_entity.type
_entity.pdbx_description
1 polymer ?
#
loop_
_entity_poly.entity_id
_entity_poly.type
_entity_poly.pdbx_seq_one_letter_code
_entity_poly.pdbx_strand_id
1 'polypeptide(L)'
;ADVADGPIPAAFSWAANPDVKAYPYDPQKARDLLKAAGAEGATLTFYVTEGGSGMLDPVPMATAIQADLKAVGLNVKIETYEWNTYLSKVNAGLTPQTHMAEMAWMTNDPDTLPFLTLRTEAWPKKGGFNSGYYSNPQVDALLEKARLTTDNAERGQLYRQVQQIVHNDAP
;
A
#
# COMPACT_ATOMS: atom_id res chain seq x y z
N ALA A 1 0.26 11.52 16.18
CA ALA A 1 0.62 10.74 14.99
C ALA A 1 -0.33 11.16 13.89
N ASP A 2 0.19 11.45 12.71
CA ASP A 2 -0.62 11.88 11.57
C ASP A 2 -1.04 10.64 10.75
N VAL A 3 -2.27 10.65 10.24
CA VAL A 3 -2.82 9.56 9.42
C VAL A 3 -2.33 9.75 7.98
N ALA A 4 -1.78 8.70 7.36
CA ALA A 4 -1.40 8.73 5.96
C ALA A 4 -2.63 8.78 5.04
N ASP A 5 -2.59 9.64 4.03
CA ASP A 5 -3.65 9.83 3.03
C ASP A 5 -3.26 9.31 1.64
N GLY A 6 -1.96 9.10 1.39
CA GLY A 6 -1.45 8.56 0.13
C GLY A 6 -0.02 8.00 0.20
N PRO A 7 0.54 7.53 -0.93
CA PRO A 7 1.84 6.88 -0.98
C PRO A 7 3.04 7.84 -0.87
N ILE A 8 2.82 9.16 -0.85
CA ILE A 8 3.86 10.18 -0.68
C ILE A 8 3.59 10.94 0.61
N PRO A 9 4.51 10.91 1.60
CA PRO A 9 4.33 11.60 2.86
C PRO A 9 4.11 13.12 2.70
N ALA A 10 3.20 13.70 3.50
CA ALA A 10 2.93 15.15 3.54
C ALA A 10 4.18 16.00 3.85
N ALA A 11 5.21 15.41 4.47
CA ALA A 11 6.51 16.05 4.67
C ALA A 11 7.18 16.50 3.36
N PHE A 12 6.90 15.84 2.23
CA PHE A 12 7.28 16.28 0.89
C PHE A 12 6.27 17.30 0.35
N SER A 13 6.15 18.45 1.00
CA SER A 13 5.09 19.45 0.75
C SER A 13 4.95 19.91 -0.71
N TRP A 14 6.04 19.89 -1.48
CA TRP A 14 6.04 20.27 -2.90
C TRP A 14 5.47 19.18 -3.83
N ALA A 15 5.42 17.92 -3.38
CA ALA A 15 4.97 16.75 -4.14
C ALA A 15 3.67 16.12 -3.60
N ALA A 16 3.40 16.26 -2.30
CA ALA A 16 2.18 15.75 -1.67
C ALA A 16 0.92 16.36 -2.34
N ASN A 17 -0.15 15.56 -2.43
CA ASN A 17 -1.43 16.01 -2.97
C ASN A 17 -2.38 16.42 -1.82
N PRO A 18 -2.65 17.72 -1.61
CA PRO A 18 -3.53 18.15 -0.53
C PRO A 18 -5.00 17.75 -0.74
N ASP A 19 -5.40 17.40 -1.96
CA ASP A 19 -6.78 17.02 -2.30
C ASP A 19 -7.07 15.55 -2.01
N VAL A 20 -6.03 14.72 -1.91
CA VAL A 20 -6.15 13.32 -1.50
C VAL A 20 -6.34 13.28 0.02
N LYS A 21 -7.45 12.70 0.47
CA LYS A 21 -7.79 12.58 1.90
C LYS A 21 -7.90 11.11 2.25
N ALA A 22 -7.45 10.74 3.44
CA ALA A 22 -7.61 9.38 3.96
C ALA A 22 -9.09 8.95 3.93
N TYR A 23 -9.32 7.68 3.62
CA TYR A 23 -10.65 7.10 3.74
C TYR A 23 -11.14 7.21 5.20
N PRO A 24 -12.36 7.71 5.44
CA PRO A 24 -12.87 7.79 6.80
C PRO A 24 -13.10 6.37 7.36
N TYR A 25 -12.93 6.22 8.67
CA TYR A 25 -13.33 5.00 9.35
C TYR A 25 -14.87 4.91 9.37
N ASP A 26 -15.42 4.07 8.50
CA ASP A 26 -16.85 3.83 8.36
C ASP A 26 -17.15 2.33 8.23
N PRO A 27 -17.33 1.62 9.36
CA PRO A 27 -17.65 0.20 9.35
C PRO A 27 -18.97 -0.14 8.65
N GLN A 28 -19.92 0.80 8.58
CA GLN A 28 -21.19 0.55 7.90
C GLN A 28 -20.99 0.52 6.40
N LYS A 29 -20.32 1.53 5.84
CA LYS A 29 -19.96 1.58 4.42
C LYS A 29 -19.09 0.38 4.03
N ALA A 30 -18.17 -0.04 4.88
CA ALA A 30 -17.35 -1.23 4.65
C ALA A 30 -18.22 -2.50 4.51
N ARG A 31 -19.19 -2.72 5.41
CA ARG A 31 -20.15 -3.84 5.29
C ARG A 31 -20.95 -3.80 3.99
N ASP A 32 -21.43 -2.62 3.60
CA ASP A 32 -22.22 -2.46 2.37
C ASP A 32 -21.39 -2.79 1.12
N LEU A 33 -20.12 -2.37 1.09
CA LEU A 33 -19.17 -2.69 0.01
C LEU A 33 -18.85 -4.19 -0.05
N LEU A 34 -18.59 -4.84 1.10
CA LEU A 34 -18.32 -6.27 1.17
C LEU A 34 -19.52 -7.10 0.69
N LYS A 35 -20.74 -6.69 1.06
CA LYS A 35 -21.97 -7.31 0.58
C LYS A 35 -22.14 -7.13 -0.93
N ALA A 36 -21.93 -5.92 -1.45
CA ALA A 36 -22.01 -5.66 -2.89
C ALA A 36 -20.98 -6.48 -3.70
N ALA A 37 -19.81 -6.73 -3.11
CA ALA A 37 -18.77 -7.60 -3.70
C ALA A 37 -19.04 -9.11 -3.50
N GLY A 38 -20.02 -9.51 -2.67
CA GLY A 38 -20.25 -10.91 -2.32
C GLY A 38 -19.13 -11.53 -1.48
N ALA A 39 -18.37 -10.71 -0.74
CA ALA A 39 -17.18 -11.11 0.00
C ALA A 39 -17.43 -11.33 1.51
N GLU A 40 -18.67 -11.27 1.97
CA GLU A 40 -19.03 -11.53 3.36
C GLU A 40 -18.56 -12.92 3.81
N GLY A 41 -17.90 -13.00 4.96
CA GLY A 41 -17.35 -14.25 5.50
C GLY A 41 -16.03 -14.71 4.87
N ALA A 42 -15.47 -13.99 3.90
CA ALA A 42 -14.22 -14.35 3.26
C ALA A 42 -13.08 -14.47 4.30
N THR A 43 -12.19 -15.44 4.06
CA THR A 43 -10.98 -15.61 4.85
C THR A 43 -9.79 -14.99 4.12
N LEU A 44 -9.10 -14.09 4.80
CA LEU A 44 -7.88 -13.44 4.33
C LEU A 44 -6.68 -13.96 5.11
N THR A 45 -5.54 -14.08 4.43
CA THR A 45 -4.26 -14.38 5.08
C THR A 45 -3.44 -13.11 5.07
N PHE A 46 -2.97 -12.69 6.24
CA PHE A 46 -2.21 -11.48 6.46
C PHE A 46 -0.81 -11.84 6.97
N TYR A 47 0.20 -11.60 6.12
CA TYR A 47 1.59 -11.75 6.53
C TYR A 47 2.03 -10.54 7.35
N VAL A 48 2.65 -10.83 8.48
CA VAL A 48 3.08 -9.84 9.47
C VAL A 48 4.51 -10.16 9.85
N THR A 49 5.35 -9.14 10.02
CA THR A 49 6.70 -9.37 10.53
C THR A 49 6.71 -9.30 12.06
N GLU A 50 7.59 -10.06 12.71
CA GLU A 50 7.79 -9.97 14.15
C GLU A 50 8.51 -8.67 14.56
N GLY A 51 9.22 -8.03 13.62
CA GLY A 51 9.98 -6.79 13.85
C GLY A 51 10.93 -6.48 12.68
N GLY A 52 11.69 -5.39 12.77
CA GLY A 52 12.74 -5.06 11.80
C GLY A 52 12.30 -4.33 10.53
N SER A 53 10.99 -4.16 10.30
CA SER A 53 10.44 -3.39 9.17
C SER A 53 10.56 -1.87 9.31
N GLY A 54 10.84 -1.36 10.52
CA GLY A 54 10.74 0.06 10.85
C GLY A 54 9.33 0.52 11.23
N MET A 55 8.34 -0.38 11.20
CA MET A 55 7.05 -0.15 11.88
C MET A 55 7.24 -0.20 13.40
N LEU A 56 6.41 0.55 14.13
CA LEU A 56 6.50 0.65 15.59
C LEU A 56 6.17 -0.69 16.27
N ASP A 57 4.99 -1.23 15.99
CA ASP A 57 4.46 -2.43 16.64
C ASP A 57 3.69 -3.33 15.63
N PRO A 58 4.40 -4.05 14.72
CA PRO A 58 3.82 -4.87 13.66
C PRO A 58 2.65 -5.79 14.11
N VAL A 59 2.92 -6.66 15.10
CA VAL A 59 1.95 -7.66 15.56
C VAL A 59 0.74 -7.03 16.25
N PRO A 60 0.89 -6.07 17.19
CA PRO A 60 -0.25 -5.33 17.74
C PRO A 60 -1.09 -4.60 16.69
N MET A 61 -0.45 -3.93 15.72
CA MET A 61 -1.15 -3.25 14.62
C MET A 61 -1.98 -4.23 13.77
N ALA A 62 -1.39 -5.37 13.38
CA ALA A 62 -2.08 -6.39 12.63
C ALA A 62 -3.26 -7.01 13.42
N THR A 63 -3.14 -7.14 14.73
CA THR A 63 -4.22 -7.63 15.61
C THR A 63 -5.39 -6.64 15.64
N ALA A 64 -5.11 -5.34 15.67
CA ALA A 64 -6.15 -4.30 15.58
C ALA A 64 -6.86 -4.35 14.21
N ILE A 65 -6.10 -4.48 13.12
CA ILE A 65 -6.65 -4.64 11.76
C ILE A 65 -7.53 -5.89 11.67
N GLN A 66 -7.08 -7.03 12.22
CA GLN A 66 -7.87 -8.27 12.28
C GLN A 66 -9.20 -8.05 13.03
N ALA A 67 -9.20 -7.30 14.15
CA ALA A 67 -10.41 -7.01 14.91
C ALA A 67 -11.40 -6.13 14.13
N ASP A 68 -10.92 -5.08 13.47
CA ASP A 68 -11.74 -4.20 12.63
C ASP A 68 -12.35 -4.95 11.44
N LEU A 69 -11.54 -5.77 10.75
CA LEU A 69 -12.01 -6.59 9.63
C LEU A 69 -13.04 -7.65 10.09
N LYS A 70 -12.86 -8.22 11.28
CA LYS A 70 -13.85 -9.11 11.89
C LYS A 70 -15.18 -8.41 12.18
N ALA A 71 -15.15 -7.15 12.62
CA ALA A 71 -16.36 -6.37 12.90
C ALA A 71 -17.21 -6.08 11.65
N VAL A 72 -16.63 -6.21 10.46
CA VAL A 72 -17.32 -6.06 9.17
C VAL A 72 -17.53 -7.38 8.43
N GLY A 73 -17.23 -8.52 9.07
CA GLY A 73 -17.56 -9.85 8.57
C GLY A 73 -16.45 -10.57 7.79
N LEU A 74 -15.19 -10.12 7.90
CA LEU A 74 -14.03 -10.81 7.32
C LEU A 74 -13.26 -11.62 8.37
N ASN A 75 -12.75 -12.78 7.98
CA ASN A 75 -11.93 -13.62 8.86
C ASN A 75 -10.46 -13.46 8.47
N VAL A 76 -9.63 -12.85 9.32
CA VAL A 76 -8.21 -12.66 9.02
C VAL A 76 -7.37 -13.69 9.77
N LYS A 77 -6.58 -14.49 9.05
CA LYS A 77 -5.51 -15.33 9.59
C LYS A 77 -4.19 -14.56 9.53
N ILE A 78 -3.66 -14.21 10.70
CA ILE A 78 -2.33 -13.61 10.81
C ILE A 78 -1.28 -14.71 10.76
N GLU A 79 -0.26 -14.55 9.91
CA GLU A 79 0.94 -15.38 9.90
C GLU A 79 2.16 -14.50 10.15
N THR A 80 2.86 -14.78 11.24
CA THR A 80 4.06 -14.03 11.65
C THR A 80 5.33 -14.71 11.16
N TYR A 81 6.32 -13.90 10.80
CA TYR A 81 7.63 -14.36 10.35
C TYR A 81 8.75 -13.43 10.85
N GLU A 82 9.92 -14.02 11.13
CA GLU A 82 11.18 -13.25 11.27
C GLU A 82 11.44 -12.46 9.98
N TRP A 83 12.06 -11.29 10.12
CA TRP A 83 12.19 -10.27 9.07
C TRP A 83 12.72 -10.79 7.73
N ASN A 84 13.80 -11.57 7.70
CA ASN A 84 14.36 -12.04 6.43
C ASN A 84 13.44 -13.06 5.75
N THR A 85 12.80 -13.91 6.55
CA THR A 85 11.79 -14.85 6.04
C THR A 85 10.58 -14.10 5.50
N TYR A 86 10.11 -13.09 6.23
CA TYR A 86 9.03 -12.20 5.82
C TYR A 86 9.33 -11.53 4.47
N LEU A 87 10.49 -10.88 4.35
CA LEU A 87 10.94 -10.24 3.11
C LEU A 87 11.01 -11.22 1.95
N SER A 88 11.54 -12.43 2.16
CA SER A 88 11.62 -13.45 1.12
C SER A 88 10.25 -13.84 0.57
N LYS A 89 9.23 -13.86 1.42
CA LYS A 89 7.84 -14.18 1.06
C LYS A 89 7.17 -13.02 0.34
N VAL A 90 7.26 -11.80 0.87
CA VAL A 90 6.61 -10.63 0.29
C VAL A 90 7.25 -10.24 -1.05
N ASN A 91 8.59 -10.28 -1.15
CA ASN A 91 9.29 -9.93 -2.38
C ASN A 91 9.17 -10.99 -3.48
N ALA A 92 8.79 -12.23 -3.14
CA ALA A 92 8.37 -13.21 -4.14
C ALA A 92 7.01 -12.87 -4.78
N GLY A 93 6.24 -11.99 -4.13
CA GLY A 93 4.90 -11.58 -4.52
C GLY A 93 3.80 -12.33 -3.79
N LEU A 94 2.67 -11.66 -3.57
CA LEU A 94 1.54 -12.24 -2.86
C LEU A 94 0.83 -13.27 -3.75
N THR A 95 0.62 -14.47 -3.23
CA THR A 95 -0.06 -15.53 -3.99
C THR A 95 -1.57 -15.46 -3.76
N PRO A 96 -2.40 -16.22 -4.51
CA PRO A 96 -3.84 -16.32 -4.21
C PRO A 96 -4.18 -16.84 -2.81
N GLN A 97 -3.19 -17.30 -2.04
CA GLN A 97 -3.34 -17.75 -0.65
C GLN A 97 -2.93 -16.68 0.36
N THR A 98 -2.31 -15.58 -0.08
CA THR A 98 -1.84 -14.45 0.73
C THR A 98 -2.48 -13.16 0.22
N HIS A 99 -3.26 -12.51 1.07
CA HIS A 99 -4.12 -11.41 0.64
C HIS A 99 -3.61 -10.05 1.12
N MET A 100 -2.82 -10.04 2.20
CA MET A 100 -2.34 -8.82 2.84
C MET A 100 -0.90 -9.02 3.34
N ALA A 101 -0.14 -7.94 3.33
CA ALA A 101 1.19 -7.84 3.91
C ALA A 101 1.43 -6.40 4.37
N GLU A 102 2.17 -6.20 5.45
CA GLU A 102 2.47 -4.88 5.99
C GLU A 102 3.96 -4.52 5.86
N MET A 103 4.25 -3.29 5.48
CA MET A 103 5.61 -2.87 5.20
C MET A 103 5.75 -1.39 5.52
N ALA A 104 6.94 -1.00 5.98
CA ALA A 104 7.32 0.40 6.06
C ALA A 104 8.54 0.64 5.19
N TRP A 105 8.65 1.88 4.71
CA TRP A 105 9.78 2.35 3.93
C TRP A 105 10.24 3.67 4.50
N MET A 106 11.54 3.78 4.74
CA MET A 106 12.19 5.06 5.01
C MET A 106 12.70 5.62 3.69
N THR A 107 12.41 6.89 3.42
CA THR A 107 12.87 7.57 2.21
C THR A 107 13.18 9.04 2.48
N ASN A 108 14.11 9.58 1.70
CA ASN A 108 14.42 11.00 1.60
C ASN A 108 13.95 11.61 0.26
N ASP A 109 13.32 10.82 -0.61
CA ASP A 109 12.76 11.26 -1.89
C ASP A 109 11.30 10.78 -2.04
N PRO A 110 10.36 11.64 -2.49
CA PRO A 110 8.96 11.25 -2.68
C PRO A 110 8.75 10.17 -3.75
N ASP A 111 9.73 9.93 -4.61
CA ASP A 111 9.68 8.93 -5.68
C ASP A 111 9.86 7.51 -5.17
N THR A 112 10.72 7.28 -4.19
CA THR A 112 11.27 5.95 -3.89
C THR A 112 10.19 4.91 -3.67
N LEU A 113 9.19 5.22 -2.83
CA LEU A 113 8.13 4.28 -2.52
C LEU A 113 7.17 4.05 -3.70
N PRO A 114 6.53 5.10 -4.30
CA PRO A 114 5.69 4.91 -5.47
C PRO A 114 6.41 4.20 -6.61
N PHE A 115 7.68 4.54 -6.84
CA PHE A 115 8.45 3.95 -7.90
C PHE A 115 8.68 2.45 -7.61
N LEU A 116 9.15 2.06 -6.42
CA LEU A 116 9.46 0.66 -6.13
C LEU A 116 8.23 -0.26 -6.01
N THR A 117 7.06 0.30 -5.71
CA THR A 117 5.88 -0.50 -5.30
C THR A 117 4.65 -0.36 -6.17
N LEU A 118 4.53 0.68 -7.02
CA LEU A 118 3.29 0.96 -7.76
C LEU A 118 3.40 0.87 -9.28
N ARG A 119 4.58 0.55 -9.84
CA ARG A 119 4.72 0.34 -11.29
C ARG A 119 4.57 -1.12 -11.70
N THR A 120 4.21 -1.34 -12.95
CA THR A 120 4.18 -2.67 -13.59
C THR A 120 5.58 -3.28 -13.74
N GLU A 121 6.61 -2.50 -14.08
CA GLU A 121 7.99 -3.02 -14.19
C GLU A 121 8.63 -3.37 -12.82
N ALA A 122 7.97 -3.05 -11.71
CA ALA A 122 8.41 -3.38 -10.35
C ALA A 122 7.71 -4.64 -9.81
N TRP A 123 7.02 -5.39 -10.65
CA TRP A 123 6.50 -6.70 -10.25
C TRP A 123 7.63 -7.63 -9.79
N PRO A 124 7.37 -8.49 -8.78
CA PRO A 124 8.31 -9.48 -8.26
C PRO A 124 9.00 -10.32 -9.34
N LYS A 125 8.27 -10.74 -10.37
CA LYS A 125 8.81 -11.53 -11.49
C LYS A 125 9.87 -10.81 -12.33
N LYS A 126 10.00 -9.49 -12.15
CA LYS A 126 11.00 -8.61 -12.77
C LYS A 126 12.06 -8.14 -11.76
N GLY A 127 12.03 -8.68 -10.54
CA GLY A 127 12.95 -8.32 -9.46
C GLY A 127 12.57 -7.07 -8.66
N GLY A 128 11.32 -6.59 -8.76
CA GLY A 128 10.85 -5.41 -8.02
C GLY A 128 10.03 -5.73 -6.77
N PHE A 129 9.53 -4.69 -6.09
CA PHE A 129 8.88 -4.76 -4.78
C PHE A 129 7.36 -4.56 -4.82
N ASN A 130 6.74 -4.53 -6.00
CA ASN A 130 5.28 -4.43 -6.16
C ASN A 130 4.62 -5.80 -5.90
N SER A 131 4.60 -6.22 -4.64
CA SER A 131 4.14 -7.54 -4.21
C SER A 131 2.65 -7.78 -4.43
N GLY A 132 1.83 -6.71 -4.50
CA GLY A 132 0.41 -6.75 -4.83
C GLY A 132 0.09 -6.86 -6.32
N TYR A 133 1.12 -6.82 -7.20
CA TYR A 133 0.98 -6.86 -8.65
C TYR A 133 0.12 -5.76 -9.26
N TYR A 134 0.05 -4.59 -8.61
CA TYR A 134 -0.66 -3.44 -9.16
C TYR A 134 -0.11 -3.06 -10.53
N SER A 135 -0.99 -2.66 -11.45
CA SER A 135 -0.60 -2.23 -12.79
C SER A 135 -1.62 -1.23 -13.30
N ASN A 136 -1.14 -0.04 -13.61
CA ASN A 136 -1.93 1.02 -14.20
C ASN A 136 -1.03 1.77 -15.19
N PRO A 137 -1.28 1.68 -16.52
CA PRO A 137 -0.43 2.31 -17.53
C PRO A 137 -0.28 3.82 -17.38
N GLN A 138 -1.29 4.49 -16.80
CA GLN A 138 -1.21 5.92 -16.52
C GLN A 138 -0.27 6.21 -15.35
N VAL A 139 -0.32 5.40 -14.29
CA VAL A 139 0.64 5.51 -13.18
C VAL A 139 2.06 5.23 -13.65
N ASP A 140 2.26 4.18 -14.46
CA ASP A 140 3.55 3.86 -15.06
C ASP A 140 4.12 5.08 -15.83
N ALA A 141 3.33 5.64 -16.76
CA ALA A 141 3.75 6.78 -17.57
C ALA A 141 4.07 8.03 -16.73
N LEU A 142 3.27 8.31 -15.69
CA LEU A 142 3.48 9.45 -14.80
C LEU A 142 4.76 9.30 -13.98
N LEU A 143 5.01 8.11 -13.42
CA LEU A 143 6.21 7.84 -12.62
C LEU A 143 7.49 7.90 -13.47
N GLU A 144 7.47 7.33 -14.67
CA GLU A 144 8.61 7.42 -15.59
C GLU A 144 8.88 8.87 -16.02
N LYS A 145 7.82 9.63 -16.36
CA LYS A 145 7.97 11.06 -16.70
C LYS A 145 8.52 11.86 -15.51
N ALA A 146 8.05 11.58 -14.29
CA ALA A 146 8.50 12.27 -13.09
C ALA A 146 10.00 12.06 -12.79
N ARG A 147 10.58 10.93 -13.21
CA ARG A 147 12.03 10.68 -13.11
C ARG A 147 12.87 11.34 -14.20
N LEU A 148 12.29 11.61 -15.36
CA LEU A 148 12.99 12.23 -16.49
C LEU A 148 12.92 13.77 -16.47
N THR A 149 11.98 14.35 -15.72
CA THR A 149 11.86 15.82 -15.59
C THR A 149 12.92 16.38 -14.64
N THR A 150 13.43 17.56 -14.98
CA THR A 150 14.36 18.34 -14.15
C THR A 150 13.68 19.53 -13.47
N ASP A 151 12.41 19.81 -13.79
CA ASP A 151 11.61 20.84 -13.15
C ASP A 151 10.86 20.25 -11.95
N ASN A 152 11.25 20.67 -10.74
CA ASN A 152 10.62 20.22 -9.50
C ASN A 152 9.13 20.58 -9.41
N ALA A 153 8.68 21.68 -10.01
CA ALA A 153 7.27 22.05 -10.01
C ALA A 153 6.46 21.08 -10.87
N GLU A 154 6.96 20.75 -12.07
CA GLU A 154 6.36 19.73 -12.94
C GLU A 154 6.37 18.36 -12.27
N ARG A 155 7.51 17.95 -11.71
CA ARG A 155 7.67 16.69 -10.97
C ARG A 155 6.64 16.56 -9.85
N GLY A 156 6.44 17.62 -9.08
CA GLY A 156 5.42 17.67 -8.02
C GLY A 156 4.00 17.49 -8.55
N GLN A 157 3.65 18.07 -9.69
CA GLN A 157 2.33 17.88 -10.30
C GLN A 157 2.10 16.43 -10.76
N LEU A 158 3.13 15.80 -11.34
CA LEU A 158 3.05 14.39 -11.77
C LEU A 158 2.81 13.47 -10.57
N TYR A 159 3.53 13.69 -9.46
CA TYR A 159 3.32 12.93 -8.24
C TYR A 159 1.95 13.15 -7.61
N ARG A 160 1.37 14.35 -7.70
CA ARG A 160 -0.01 14.59 -7.24
C ARG A 160 -1.03 13.78 -8.02
N GLN A 161 -0.86 13.67 -9.35
CA GLN A 161 -1.71 12.85 -10.20
C GLN A 161 -1.58 11.35 -9.85
N VAL A 162 -0.35 10.86 -9.62
CA VAL A 162 -0.12 9.48 -9.16
C VAL A 162 -0.87 9.20 -7.87
N GLN A 163 -0.73 10.08 -6.85
CA GLN A 163 -1.43 9.91 -5.57
C GLN A 163 -2.94 9.85 -5.74
N GLN A 164 -3.52 10.68 -6.61
CA GLN A 164 -4.97 10.69 -6.84
C GLN A 164 -5.46 9.37 -7.47
N ILE A 165 -4.74 8.86 -8.47
CA ILE A 165 -5.10 7.60 -9.15
C ILE A 165 -4.98 6.44 -8.16
N VAL A 166 -3.84 6.34 -7.49
CA VAL A 166 -3.54 5.25 -6.53
C VAL A 166 -4.52 5.27 -5.36
N HIS A 167 -4.90 6.45 -4.87
CA HIS A 167 -5.92 6.57 -3.83
C HIS A 167 -7.27 6.00 -4.28
N ASN A 168 -7.68 6.27 -5.52
CA ASN A 168 -8.95 5.77 -6.06
C ASN A 168 -8.92 4.27 -6.35
N ASP A 169 -7.78 3.76 -6.81
CA ASP A 169 -7.60 2.36 -7.18
C ASP A 169 -7.45 1.45 -5.94
N ALA A 170 -6.99 2.00 -4.81
CA ALA A 170 -6.73 1.30 -3.54
C ALA A 170 -5.97 -0.04 -3.71
N PRO A 171 -4.79 -0.03 -4.36
CA PRO A 171 -4.06 -1.24 -4.74
C PRO A 171 -3.28 -1.93 -3.61
#